data_AF-A0A482WAK2-F1
#
_entry.id   AF-A0A482WAK2-F1
#
_cell.length_a   1.000
_cell.length_b   1.000
_cell.length_c   1.000
_cell.angle_alpha   90.00
_cell.angle_beta   90.00
_cell.angle_gamma   90.00
#
_symmetry.space_group_name_H-M   'P 1'
#
loop_
_entity.id
_entity.type
_entity.pdbx_description
1 polymer ?
#
loop_
_entity_poly.entity_id
_entity_poly.type
_entity_poly.pdbx_seq_one_letter_code
_entity_poly.pdbx_strand_id
1 'polypeptide(L)'
;KHTVPEDIKWFKCKHCSHKTKRRTNLKDHIVLKHMNSEDVKWFQCEYCSYITKLKRYLKNHIISKHADSEDVKWFNCDHCSYKAKFKFNLKAHMVSNHLNPEDVKWFQCERSSFETKFKYYLKKHIVLKHRNSEDVK
;
A
#
# COMPACT_ATOMS: atom_id res chain seq x y z
N LYS A 1 -7.63 -9.03 19.67
CA LYS A 1 -7.83 -7.90 20.61
C LYS A 1 -7.97 -6.62 19.79
N HIS A 2 -9.21 -6.20 19.51
CA HIS A 2 -9.51 -4.94 18.83
C HIS A 2 -9.55 -3.83 19.88
N THR A 3 -8.67 -2.84 19.77
CA THR A 3 -8.57 -1.73 20.72
C THR A 3 -9.64 -0.69 20.41
N VAL A 4 -10.35 -0.26 21.44
CA VAL A 4 -11.43 0.75 21.43
C VAL A 4 -10.90 2.08 20.85
N PRO A 5 -11.69 2.85 20.07
CA PRO A 5 -11.19 4.00 19.29
C PRO A 5 -10.67 5.21 20.09
N GLU A 6 -10.90 5.29 21.39
CA GLU A 6 -10.75 6.55 22.15
C GLU A 6 -9.34 6.87 22.65
N ASP A 7 -8.37 5.93 22.59
CA ASP A 7 -6.97 6.15 23.01
C ASP A 7 -5.93 5.78 21.95
N ILE A 8 -6.26 5.96 20.67
CA ILE A 8 -5.26 5.75 19.61
C ILE A 8 -4.23 6.89 19.68
N LYS A 9 -3.09 6.62 20.32
CA LYS A 9 -1.94 7.54 20.30
C LYS A 9 -1.37 7.65 18.89
N TRP A 10 -1.56 8.81 18.26
CA TRP A 10 -1.02 9.12 16.94
C TRP A 10 0.34 9.80 17.04
N PHE A 11 1.30 9.34 16.23
CA PHE A 11 2.55 10.06 15.98
C PHE A 11 2.31 11.07 14.85
N LYS A 12 2.45 12.35 15.15
CA LYS A 12 2.24 13.47 14.20
C LYS A 12 3.57 13.90 13.60
N CYS A 13 3.57 14.21 12.31
CA CYS A 13 4.71 14.86 11.67
C CYS A 13 4.80 16.32 12.14
N LYS A 14 6.03 16.79 12.35
CA LYS A 14 6.30 18.19 12.73
C LYS A 14 6.32 19.14 11.53
N HIS A 15 6.35 18.61 10.30
CA HIS A 15 6.51 19.38 9.07
C HIS A 15 5.24 19.44 8.21
N CYS A 16 4.25 18.58 8.46
CA CYS A 16 2.98 18.57 7.73
C CYS A 16 1.87 17.92 8.56
N SER A 17 0.65 17.89 8.03
CA SER A 17 -0.54 17.31 8.68
C SER A 17 -0.54 15.78 8.77
N HIS A 18 0.49 15.09 8.28
CA HIS A 18 0.57 13.63 8.31
C HIS A 18 0.62 13.09 9.75
N LYS A 19 -0.17 12.05 10.03
CA LYS A 19 -0.18 11.32 11.28
C LYS A 19 -0.24 9.82 11.05
N THR A 20 0.38 9.05 11.93
CA THR A 20 0.42 7.59 11.81
C THR A 20 0.41 6.91 13.17
N LYS A 21 -0.07 5.66 13.22
CA LYS A 21 -0.15 4.86 14.46
C LYS A 21 1.19 4.27 14.87
N ARG A 22 2.22 4.33 14.01
CA ARG A 22 3.53 3.70 14.25
C ARG A 22 4.66 4.69 14.10
N ARG A 23 5.55 4.75 15.08
CA ARG A 23 6.72 5.64 15.07
C ARG A 23 7.65 5.36 13.88
N THR A 24 7.80 4.10 13.48
CA THR A 24 8.60 3.71 12.30
C THR A 24 8.04 4.29 11.01
N ASN A 25 6.71 4.25 10.83
CA ASN A 25 6.07 4.85 9.67
C ASN A 25 6.27 6.38 9.63
N LEU A 26 6.31 7.04 10.81
CA LEU A 26 6.56 8.47 10.87
C LEU A 26 8.01 8.80 10.45
N LYS A 27 8.98 8.01 10.93
CA LYS A 27 10.39 8.15 10.53
C LYS A 27 10.54 7.99 9.02
N ASP A 28 9.96 6.93 8.46
CA ASP A 28 9.98 6.68 7.01
C ASP A 28 9.32 7.81 6.23
N HIS A 29 8.19 8.34 6.72
CA HIS A 29 7.53 9.49 6.11
C HIS A 29 8.42 10.73 6.08
N ILE A 30 9.09 11.05 7.19
CA ILE A 30 10.03 12.18 7.27
C ILE A 30 11.17 12.01 6.27
N VAL A 31 11.79 10.82 6.23
CA VAL A 31 12.86 10.50 5.27
C VAL A 31 12.39 10.65 3.82
N LEU A 32 11.17 10.20 3.51
CA LEU A 32 10.64 10.24 2.14
C LEU A 32 10.17 11.63 1.69
N LYS A 33 9.67 12.46 2.60
CA LYS A 33 8.92 13.69 2.25
C LYS A 33 9.55 14.99 2.73
N HIS A 34 10.41 14.93 3.74
CA HIS A 34 10.94 16.12 4.41
C HIS A 34 12.47 16.14 4.52
N MET A 35 13.15 15.08 4.10
CA MET A 35 14.61 15.01 4.07
C MET A 35 15.13 15.35 2.68
N ASN A 36 16.10 16.27 2.63
CA ASN A 36 16.79 16.67 1.41
C ASN A 36 17.60 15.50 0.83
N SER A 37 17.93 15.59 -0.45
CA SER A 37 18.66 14.54 -1.17
C SER A 37 20.11 14.40 -0.71
N GLU A 38 20.70 15.47 -0.18
CA GLU A 38 22.08 15.51 0.31
C GLU A 38 22.22 14.85 1.69
N ASP A 39 21.19 14.98 2.54
CA ASP A 39 21.21 14.44 3.91
C ASP A 39 20.77 12.98 3.99
N VAL A 40 20.21 12.43 2.89
CA VAL A 40 19.62 11.09 2.91
C VAL A 40 20.58 10.03 2.38
N LYS A 41 20.66 8.92 3.13
CA LYS A 41 21.30 7.71 2.63
C LYS A 41 20.44 7.09 1.54
N TRP A 42 20.98 7.03 0.33
CA TRP A 42 20.39 6.32 -0.79
C TRP A 42 20.75 4.82 -0.75
N PHE A 43 19.81 4.00 -1.16
CA PHE A 43 19.97 2.57 -1.35
C PHE A 43 19.76 2.26 -2.83
N GLN A 44 20.80 1.76 -3.49
CA GLN A 44 20.80 1.43 -4.90
C GLN A 44 20.64 -0.08 -5.09
N CYS A 45 19.89 -0.46 -6.13
CA CYS A 45 19.81 -1.84 -6.58
C CYS A 45 21.09 -2.25 -7.29
N GLU A 46 21.60 -3.43 -6.97
CA GLU A 46 22.81 -3.97 -7.57
C GLU A 46 22.56 -4.51 -9.00
N TYR A 47 21.28 -4.73 -9.36
CA TYR A 47 20.89 -5.32 -10.65
C TYR A 47 20.33 -4.31 -11.67
N CYS A 48 20.00 -3.09 -11.24
CA CYS A 48 19.49 -2.04 -12.14
C CYS A 48 19.65 -0.63 -11.56
N SER A 49 19.25 0.41 -12.31
CA SER A 49 19.36 1.82 -11.90
C SER A 49 18.36 2.27 -10.81
N TYR A 50 17.59 1.36 -10.20
CA TYR A 50 16.63 1.70 -9.17
C TYR A 50 17.33 2.19 -7.89
N ILE A 51 16.93 3.36 -7.40
CA ILE A 51 17.39 3.94 -6.14
C ILE A 51 16.22 4.30 -5.23
N THR A 52 16.42 4.24 -3.92
CA THR A 52 15.40 4.63 -2.94
C THR A 52 15.99 5.13 -1.63
N LYS A 53 15.23 5.95 -0.91
CA LYS A 53 15.61 6.45 0.42
C LYS A 53 15.38 5.42 1.54
N LEU A 54 14.67 4.31 1.28
CA LEU A 54 14.32 3.32 2.30
C LEU A 54 14.78 1.90 1.94
N LYS A 55 15.59 1.29 2.80
CA LYS A 55 16.10 -0.08 2.63
C LYS A 55 15.01 -1.13 2.39
N ARG A 56 13.85 -1.01 3.05
CA ARG A 56 12.72 -1.95 2.85
C ARG A 56 12.11 -1.88 1.45
N TYR A 57 12.15 -0.71 0.80
CA TYR A 57 11.69 -0.57 -0.58
C TYR A 57 12.67 -1.19 -1.55
N LEU A 58 13.97 -1.06 -1.31
CA LEU A 58 14.97 -1.76 -2.11
C LEU A 58 14.80 -3.27 -2.01
N LYS A 59 14.64 -3.82 -0.80
CA LYS A 59 14.38 -5.25 -0.60
C LYS A 59 13.15 -5.73 -1.37
N ASN A 60 12.03 -5.01 -1.28
CA ASN A 60 10.81 -5.36 -2.01
C ASN A 60 11.00 -5.25 -3.53
N HIS A 61 11.75 -4.25 -4.00
CA HIS A 61 12.08 -4.10 -5.41
C HIS A 61 12.87 -5.31 -5.92
N ILE A 62 13.93 -5.72 -5.21
CA ILE A 62 14.74 -6.90 -5.56
C ILE A 62 13.86 -8.15 -5.62
N ILE A 63 13.05 -8.41 -4.59
CA ILE A 63 12.11 -9.55 -4.58
C ILE A 63 11.14 -9.52 -5.77
N SER A 64 10.65 -8.32 -6.10
CA SER A 64 9.66 -8.18 -7.17
C SER A 64 10.26 -8.34 -8.57
N LYS A 65 11.47 -7.84 -8.80
CA LYS A 65 12.03 -7.62 -10.15
C LYS A 65 13.23 -8.50 -10.49
N HIS A 66 13.97 -8.95 -9.49
CA HIS A 66 15.25 -9.63 -9.68
C HIS A 66 15.33 -10.99 -9.00
N ALA A 67 14.46 -11.29 -8.02
CA ALA A 67 14.45 -12.61 -7.39
C ALA A 67 13.83 -13.66 -8.33
N ASP A 68 14.59 -14.74 -8.50
CA ASP A 68 14.17 -15.95 -9.20
C ASP A 68 13.05 -16.67 -8.45
N SER A 69 12.30 -17.51 -9.17
CA SER A 69 11.12 -18.17 -8.60
C SER A 69 11.46 -19.10 -7.43
N GLU A 70 12.68 -19.62 -7.38
CA GLU A 70 13.14 -20.55 -6.34
C GLU A 70 13.51 -19.83 -5.05
N ASP A 71 14.07 -18.61 -5.14
CA ASP A 71 14.46 -17.79 -3.98
C ASP A 71 13.29 -17.03 -3.35
N VAL A 72 12.14 -16.99 -4.03
CA VAL A 72 10.96 -16.29 -3.53
C VAL A 72 10.19 -17.19 -2.59
N LYS A 73 10.06 -16.74 -1.34
CA LYS A 73 9.03 -17.28 -0.44
C LYS A 73 7.64 -16.86 -0.93
N TRP A 74 6.96 -17.79 -1.57
CA TRP A 74 5.61 -17.59 -2.09
C TRP A 74 4.55 -17.59 -0.97
N PHE A 75 3.54 -16.75 -1.14
CA PHE A 75 2.29 -16.80 -0.38
C PHE A 75 1.26 -17.53 -1.25
N ASN A 76 0.90 -18.75 -0.87
CA ASN A 76 -0.04 -19.58 -1.60
C ASN A 76 -1.48 -19.25 -1.20
N CYS A 77 -2.39 -19.36 -2.16
CA CYS A 77 -3.82 -19.37 -1.89
C CYS A 77 -4.23 -20.75 -1.37
N ASP A 78 -5.09 -20.77 -0.36
CA ASP A 78 -5.57 -22.02 0.23
C ASP A 78 -6.74 -22.63 -0.57
N HIS A 79 -7.26 -21.92 -1.58
CA HIS A 79 -8.44 -22.33 -2.35
C HIS A 79 -8.16 -22.60 -3.84
N CYS A 80 -6.99 -22.21 -4.35
CA CYS A 80 -6.60 -22.46 -5.75
C CYS A 80 -5.07 -22.45 -5.91
N SER A 81 -4.59 -22.71 -7.14
CA SER A 81 -3.17 -22.76 -7.46
C SER A 81 -2.47 -21.39 -7.52
N TYR A 82 -3.18 -20.29 -7.22
CA TYR A 82 -2.60 -18.96 -7.23
C TYR A 82 -1.55 -18.80 -6.13
N LYS A 83 -0.43 -18.17 -6.48
CA LYS A 83 0.64 -17.78 -5.55
C LYS A 83 1.09 -16.35 -5.80
N ALA A 84 1.48 -15.65 -4.73
CA ALA A 84 1.93 -14.27 -4.80
C ALA A 84 3.28 -14.06 -4.11
N LYS A 85 4.11 -13.16 -4.64
CA LYS A 85 5.36 -12.73 -4.00
C LYS A 85 5.15 -11.93 -2.70
N PHE A 86 3.97 -11.34 -2.52
CA PHE A 86 3.65 -10.50 -1.37
C PHE A 86 2.28 -10.82 -0.78
N LYS A 87 2.19 -10.78 0.56
CA LYS A 87 0.95 -11.02 1.29
C LYS A 87 -0.21 -10.10 0.90
N PHE A 88 0.06 -8.85 0.55
CA PHE A 88 -1.00 -7.92 0.13
C PHE A 88 -1.62 -8.30 -1.22
N ASN A 89 -0.83 -8.88 -2.13
CA ASN A 89 -1.32 -9.40 -3.41
C ASN A 89 -2.20 -10.63 -3.19
N LEU A 90 -1.78 -11.57 -2.32
CA LEU A 90 -2.62 -12.69 -1.95
C LEU A 90 -3.94 -12.21 -1.32
N LYS A 91 -3.89 -11.24 -0.40
CA LYS A 91 -5.11 -10.68 0.20
C LYS A 91 -6.04 -10.05 -0.84
N ALA A 92 -5.50 -9.32 -1.81
CA ALA A 92 -6.31 -8.76 -2.90
C ALA A 92 -6.92 -9.87 -3.77
N HIS A 93 -6.15 -10.91 -4.08
CA HIS A 93 -6.63 -12.10 -4.79
C HIS A 93 -7.79 -12.78 -4.03
N MET A 94 -7.67 -12.98 -2.72
CA MET A 94 -8.73 -13.56 -1.88
C MET A 94 -10.03 -12.74 -1.98
N VAL A 95 -9.94 -11.42 -1.84
CA VAL A 95 -11.12 -10.52 -1.92
C VAL A 95 -11.76 -10.55 -3.31
N SER A 96 -10.97 -10.69 -4.37
CA SER A 96 -11.50 -10.73 -5.73
C SER A 96 -12.16 -12.06 -6.09
N ASN A 97 -11.54 -13.19 -5.73
CA ASN A 97 -11.83 -14.49 -6.33
C ASN A 97 -12.47 -15.50 -5.36
N HIS A 98 -12.36 -15.28 -4.05
CA HIS A 98 -12.78 -16.27 -3.04
C HIS A 98 -13.66 -15.69 -1.93
N LEU A 99 -13.86 -14.37 -1.88
CA LEU A 99 -14.80 -13.75 -0.97
C LEU A 99 -16.19 -13.68 -1.64
N ASN A 100 -17.21 -14.18 -0.95
CA ASN A 100 -18.60 -14.11 -1.42
C ASN A 100 -19.00 -12.66 -1.66
N PRO A 101 -19.72 -12.34 -2.74
CA PRO A 101 -20.13 -10.97 -3.05
C PRO A 101 -20.88 -10.26 -1.92
N GLU A 102 -21.63 -11.01 -1.11
CA GLU A 102 -22.39 -10.51 0.05
C GLU A 102 -21.47 -10.08 1.21
N ASP A 103 -20.31 -10.73 1.36
CA ASP A 103 -19.30 -10.40 2.37
C ASP A 103 -18.30 -9.33 1.88
N VAL A 104 -18.34 -8.98 0.60
CA VAL A 104 -17.45 -7.99 0.01
C VAL A 104 -17.93 -6.59 0.40
N LYS A 105 -17.05 -5.83 1.05
CA LYS A 105 -17.24 -4.40 1.18
C LYS A 105 -17.00 -3.71 -0.16
N TRP A 106 -18.08 -3.31 -0.82
CA TRP A 106 -18.04 -2.52 -2.04
C TRP A 106 -17.74 -1.04 -1.76
N PHE A 107 -16.98 -0.44 -2.66
CA PHE A 107 -16.71 0.99 -2.71
C PHE A 107 -17.47 1.55 -3.91
N GLN A 108 -18.47 2.39 -3.62
CA GLN A 108 -19.35 2.97 -4.63
C GLN A 108 -18.99 4.43 -4.89
N CYS A 109 -19.18 4.87 -6.13
CA CYS A 109 -19.11 6.28 -6.47
C CYS A 109 -20.44 6.95 -6.11
N GLU A 110 -20.39 8.09 -5.43
CA GLU A 110 -21.61 8.82 -5.07
C GLU A 110 -22.22 9.57 -6.27
N ARG A 111 -21.45 9.71 -7.35
CA ARG A 111 -21.82 10.48 -8.56
C ARG A 111 -22.14 9.61 -9.77
N SER A 112 -22.03 8.29 -9.66
CA SER A 112 -22.31 7.36 -10.75
C SER A 112 -22.62 5.95 -10.23
N SER A 113 -23.14 5.07 -11.08
CA SER A 113 -23.37 3.65 -10.76
C SER A 113 -22.08 2.82 -10.68
N PHE A 114 -20.90 3.46 -10.68
CA PHE A 114 -19.63 2.74 -10.61
C PHE A 114 -19.40 2.20 -9.20
N GLU A 115 -19.10 0.90 -9.12
CA GLU A 115 -18.70 0.24 -7.88
C GLU A 115 -17.51 -0.69 -8.07
N THR A 116 -16.76 -0.91 -7.00
CA THR A 116 -15.57 -1.76 -7.03
C THR A 116 -15.24 -2.34 -5.67
N LYS A 117 -14.62 -3.52 -5.66
CA LYS A 117 -14.09 -4.14 -4.43
C LYS A 117 -12.87 -3.41 -3.87
N PHE A 118 -12.27 -2.46 -4.60
CA PHE A 118 -11.01 -1.79 -4.22
C PHE A 118 -11.09 -0.27 -4.19
N LYS A 119 -10.81 0.33 -3.02
CA LYS A 119 -10.77 1.81 -2.83
C LYS A 119 -9.83 2.54 -3.80
N TYR A 120 -8.74 1.90 -4.24
CA TYR A 120 -7.83 2.50 -5.23
C TYR A 120 -8.51 2.75 -6.58
N TYR A 121 -9.28 1.79 -7.09
CA TYR A 121 -9.98 1.97 -8.36
C TYR A 121 -11.09 3.01 -8.25
N LEU A 122 -11.78 3.10 -7.10
CA LEU A 122 -12.73 4.18 -6.85
C LEU A 122 -12.04 5.55 -6.90
N LYS A 123 -10.91 5.73 -6.20
CA LYS A 123 -10.14 6.99 -6.24
C LYS A 123 -9.70 7.34 -7.65
N LYS A 124 -9.18 6.37 -8.41
CA LYS A 124 -8.76 6.58 -9.80
C LYS A 124 -9.96 6.96 -10.68
N HIS A 125 -11.10 6.30 -10.50
CA HIS A 125 -12.35 6.63 -11.19
C HIS A 125 -12.75 8.08 -10.90
N ILE A 126 -12.82 8.50 -9.62
CA ILE A 126 -13.19 9.87 -9.23
C ILE A 126 -12.25 10.90 -9.85
N VAL A 127 -10.94 10.68 -9.79
CA VAL A 127 -9.95 11.62 -10.37
C VAL A 127 -10.11 11.75 -11.89
N LEU A 128 -10.37 10.64 -12.59
CA LEU A 128 -10.47 10.62 -14.05
C LEU A 128 -11.83 11.06 -14.59
N LYS A 129 -12.92 10.82 -13.85
CA LYS A 129 -14.31 11.01 -14.32
C LYS A 129 -15.06 12.14 -13.63
N HIS A 130 -14.62 12.56 -12.45
CA HIS A 130 -15.33 13.52 -11.61
C HIS A 130 -14.41 14.62 -11.06
N ARG A 131 -13.32 14.92 -11.78
CA ARG A 131 -12.20 15.80 -11.43
C ARG A 131 -12.64 17.09 -10.73
N ASN A 132 -12.88 16.99 -9.42
CA ASN A 132 -12.94 18.04 -8.42
C ASN A 132 -12.41 17.38 -7.14
N SER A 133 -11.21 17.83 -6.77
CA SER A 133 -10.57 17.57 -5.49
C SER A 133 -11.52 18.03 -4.39
N GLU A 134 -12.06 17.11 -3.58
CA GLU A 134 -12.34 17.29 -2.13
C GLU A 134 -13.23 16.21 -1.47
N ASP A 135 -13.67 15.16 -2.15
CA ASP A 135 -14.47 14.11 -1.49
C ASP A 135 -13.75 12.76 -1.43
N VAL A 136 -12.92 12.58 -0.38
CA VAL A 136 -12.62 11.24 0.14
C VAL A 136 -12.61 11.30 1.67
N LYS A 137 -13.75 10.99 2.28
CA LYS A 137 -13.76 10.43 3.65
C LYS A 137 -13.48 8.92 3.63
#